data_AF-A0A529HSP2-F1
#
_entry.id   AF-A0A529HSP2-F1
#
_cell.length_a   1.000
_cell.length_b   1.000
_cell.length_c   1.000
_cell.angle_alpha   90.00
_cell.angle_beta   90.00
_cell.angle_gamma   90.00
#
_symmetry.space_group_name_H-M   'P 1'
#
loop_
_entity.id
_entity.type
_entity.pdbx_description
1 polymer ?
#
loop_
_entity_poly.entity_id
_entity_poly.type
_entity_poly.pdbx_seq_one_letter_code
_entity_poly.pdbx_strand_id
1 'polypeptide(L)'
;MRSRWTILAVLFIGRAAMAFQFQSVGAVAPLVSDSLGASLADIGILIGLYLAPGVALALPGATIGQRYGDRATVLAGLLMMLAGETLM
;
A
#
# COMPACT_ATOMS: atom_id res chain seq x y z
N MET A 1 -1.68 -0.11 30.45
CA MET A 1 -2.85 0.32 29.63
C MET A 1 -2.50 1.37 28.57
N ARG A 2 -1.46 2.20 28.74
CA ARG A 2 -1.05 3.23 27.76
C ARG A 2 -0.58 2.67 26.40
N SER A 3 -0.01 1.46 26.31
CA SER A 3 0.56 0.95 25.05
C SER A 3 -0.44 0.35 24.05
N ARG A 4 -1.58 -0.19 24.50
CA ARG A 4 -2.56 -0.86 23.62
C ARG A 4 -3.21 0.12 22.64
N TRP A 5 -3.62 1.28 23.15
CA TRP A 5 -4.19 2.36 22.35
C TRP A 5 -3.19 2.97 21.38
N THR A 6 -1.91 3.07 21.77
CA THR A 6 -0.84 3.51 20.86
C THR A 6 -0.63 2.53 19.71
N ILE A 7 -0.62 1.22 19.97
CA ILE A 7 -0.50 0.20 18.92
C ILE A 7 -1.70 0.30 17.96
N LEU A 8 -2.91 0.42 18.48
CA LEU A 8 -4.10 0.59 17.65
C LEU A 8 -4.06 1.87 16.83
N ALA A 9 -3.61 2.99 17.40
CA ALA A 9 -3.45 4.25 16.69
C ALA A 9 -2.43 4.13 15.54
N VAL A 10 -1.29 3.49 15.78
CA VAL A 10 -0.26 3.26 14.74
C VAL A 10 -0.79 2.34 13.64
N LEU A 11 -1.46 1.24 13.99
CA LEU A 11 -2.06 0.34 13.01
C LEU A 11 -3.17 1.03 12.20
N PHE A 12 -3.97 1.87 12.85
CA PHE A 12 -5.01 2.65 12.20
C PHE A 12 -4.41 3.64 11.19
N ILE A 13 -3.42 4.42 11.61
CA ILE A 13 -2.74 5.40 10.74
C ILE A 13 -2.08 4.69 9.56
N GLY A 14 -1.36 3.57 9.80
CA GLY A 14 -0.75 2.79 8.72
C GLY A 14 -1.78 2.28 7.72
N ARG A 15 -2.92 1.77 8.21
CA ARG A 15 -4.01 1.29 7.33
C ARG A 15 -4.69 2.43 6.57
N ALA A 16 -4.91 3.58 7.22
CA ALA A 16 -5.49 4.76 6.60
C ALA A 16 -4.56 5.33 5.51
N ALA A 17 -3.25 5.42 5.78
CA ALA A 17 -2.26 5.85 4.81
C ALA A 17 -2.16 4.92 3.59
N MET A 18 -2.20 3.60 3.80
CA MET A 18 -2.27 2.64 2.70
C MET A 18 -3.53 2.88 1.85
N ALA A 19 -4.70 2.98 2.48
CA ALA A 19 -5.94 3.22 1.75
C ALA A 19 -5.91 4.54 0.96
N PHE A 20 -5.34 5.60 1.54
CA PHE A 20 -5.19 6.90 0.88
C PHE A 20 -4.31 6.81 -0.37
N GLN A 21 -3.17 6.12 -0.31
CA GLN A 21 -2.29 5.92 -1.48
C GLN A 21 -3.04 5.25 -2.64
N PHE A 22 -3.79 4.17 -2.36
CA PHE A 22 -4.53 3.45 -3.41
C PHE A 22 -5.74 4.23 -3.95
N GLN A 23 -6.50 4.91 -3.09
CA GLN A 23 -7.71 5.65 -3.51
C GLN A 23 -7.38 6.96 -4.23
N SER A 24 -6.23 7.57 -3.93
CA SER A 24 -5.79 8.81 -4.60
C SER A 24 -5.59 8.60 -6.10
N VAL A 25 -5.08 7.44 -6.53
CA VAL A 25 -4.90 7.13 -7.96
C VAL A 25 -6.24 7.15 -8.71
N GLY A 26 -7.30 6.58 -8.12
CA GLY A 26 -8.63 6.61 -8.72
C GLY A 26 -9.22 8.02 -8.81
N ALA A 27 -8.96 8.87 -7.82
CA ALA A 27 -9.42 10.26 -7.81
C ALA A 27 -8.70 11.13 -8.86
N VAL A 28 -7.42 10.87 -9.12
CA VAL A 28 -6.61 11.63 -10.09
C VAL A 28 -6.68 11.04 -11.50
N ALA A 29 -7.24 9.84 -11.68
CA ALA A 29 -7.39 9.16 -12.97
C ALA A 29 -8.04 10.03 -14.08
N PRO A 30 -9.12 10.80 -13.84
CA PRO A 30 -9.67 11.68 -14.87
C PRO A 30 -8.71 12.79 -15.32
N LEU A 31 -7.91 13.33 -14.38
CA LEU A 31 -6.92 14.37 -14.65
C LEU A 31 -5.72 13.82 -15.44
N VAL A 32 -5.30 12.59 -15.16
CA VAL A 32 -4.27 11.85 -15.90
C VAL A 32 -4.76 11.52 -17.31
N SER A 33 -6.02 11.12 -17.45
CA SER A 33 -6.64 10.85 -18.75
C SER A 33 -6.64 12.09 -19.65
N ASP A 34 -6.98 13.25 -19.10
CA ASP A 34 -7.04 14.52 -19.83
C ASP A 34 -5.65 15.04 -20.21
N SER A 35 -4.66 14.88 -19.33
CA SER A 35 -3.29 15.39 -19.53
C SER A 35 -2.39 14.51 -20.40
N LEU A 36 -2.55 13.18 -20.33
CA LEU A 36 -1.70 12.22 -21.04
C LEU A 36 -2.42 11.54 -22.22
N GLY A 37 -3.71 11.83 -22.43
CA GLY A 37 -4.54 11.17 -23.45
C GLY A 37 -4.77 9.67 -23.16
N ALA A 38 -4.49 9.23 -21.94
CA ALA A 38 -4.63 7.84 -21.53
C ALA A 38 -6.10 7.47 -21.37
N SER A 39 -6.53 6.33 -21.92
CA SER A 39 -7.90 5.85 -21.74
C SER A 39 -8.10 5.30 -20.33
N LEU A 40 -9.35 5.19 -19.89
CA LEU A 40 -9.68 4.56 -18.61
C LEU A 40 -9.19 3.09 -18.54
N ALA A 41 -9.10 2.41 -19.69
CA ALA A 41 -8.56 1.05 -19.79
C ALA A 41 -7.06 1.01 -19.48
N ASP A 42 -6.28 1.99 -19.97
CA ASP A 42 -4.83 2.06 -19.71
C ASP A 42 -4.56 2.29 -18.22
N ILE A 43 -5.32 3.19 -17.59
CA ILE A 43 -5.24 3.44 -16.15
C ILE A 43 -5.61 2.16 -15.37
N GLY A 44 -6.65 1.45 -15.78
CA GLY A 44 -7.04 0.16 -15.19
C GLY A 44 -5.94 -0.89 -15.28
N ILE A 45 -5.24 -0.97 -16.42
CA ILE A 45 -4.09 -1.87 -16.60
C ILE A 45 -2.94 -1.48 -15.67
N LEU A 46 -2.62 -0.19 -15.54
CA LEU A 46 -1.57 0.28 -14.64
C LEU A 46 -1.88 -0.04 -13.17
N ILE A 47 -3.13 0.20 -12.74
CA ILE A 47 -3.58 -0.17 -11.39
C ILE A 47 -3.47 -1.69 -11.20
N GLY A 48 -3.94 -2.48 -12.17
CA GLY A 48 -3.87 -3.94 -12.11
C GLY A 48 -2.44 -4.46 -12.02
N LEU A 49 -1.52 -3.90 -12.80
CA LEU A 49 -0.11 -4.24 -12.79
C LEU A 49 0.56 -3.89 -11.45
N TYR A 50 0.16 -2.78 -10.83
CA TYR A 50 0.62 -2.40 -9.49
C TYR A 50 0.11 -3.35 -8.40
N LEU A 51 -1.14 -3.83 -8.49
CA LEU A 51 -1.69 -4.79 -7.52
C LEU A 51 -1.21 -6.23 -7.72
N ALA A 52 -0.85 -6.62 -8.94
CA ALA A 52 -0.52 -8.00 -9.30
C ALA A 52 0.58 -8.64 -8.42
N PRO A 53 1.71 -7.97 -8.13
CA PRO A 53 2.72 -8.50 -7.21
C PRO A 53 2.17 -8.72 -5.80
N GLY A 54 1.26 -7.85 -5.35
CA GLY A 54 0.62 -7.96 -4.03
C GLY A 54 -0.13 -9.28 -3.84
N VAL A 55 -0.74 -9.81 -4.90
CA VAL A 55 -1.43 -11.12 -4.87
C VAL A 55 -0.43 -12.26 -4.66
N ALA A 56 0.70 -12.24 -5.36
CA ALA A 56 1.76 -13.24 -5.19
C ALA A 56 2.39 -13.17 -3.78
N LEU A 57 2.48 -11.96 -3.22
CA LEU A 57 3.05 -11.70 -1.89
C LEU A 57 2.08 -11.92 -0.72
N ALA A 58 0.77 -12.05 -0.96
CA ALA A 58 -0.23 -12.17 0.10
C ALA A 58 -0.05 -13.43 0.96
N LEU A 59 0.21 -14.58 0.33
CA LEU A 59 0.46 -15.86 1.00
C LEU A 59 1.79 -15.88 1.78
N PRO A 60 2.95 -15.55 1.18
CA PRO A 60 4.20 -15.52 1.92
C PRO A 60 4.18 -14.45 3.02
N GLY A 61 3.53 -13.29 2.80
CA GLY A 61 3.38 -12.25 3.81
C GLY A 61 2.76 -12.74 5.12
N ALA A 62 1.70 -13.56 5.04
CA ALA A 62 1.08 -14.18 6.20
C ALA A 62 2.04 -15.13 6.94
N THR A 63 2.80 -15.95 6.20
CA THR A 63 3.78 -16.87 6.79
C THR A 63 5.00 -16.16 7.39
N ILE A 64 5.44 -15.05 6.79
CA ILE A 64 6.54 -14.21 7.27
C ILE A 64 6.17 -13.60 8.63
N GLY A 65 4.94 -13.08 8.78
CA GLY A 65 4.44 -12.58 10.06
C GLY A 65 4.48 -13.63 11.17
N GLN A 66 4.08 -14.86 10.85
CA GLN A 66 4.14 -15.97 11.82
C GLN A 66 5.56 -16.39 12.18
N ARG A 67 6.53 -16.31 11.24
CA ARG A 67 7.92 -16.74 11.48
C ARG A 67 8.79 -15.68 12.16
N TYR A 68 8.62 -14.41 11.81
CA TYR A 68 9.48 -13.31 12.28
C TYR A 68 8.81 -12.40 13.31
N GLY A 69 7.51 -12.59 13.54
CA GLY A 69 6.69 -11.83 14.47
C GLY A 69 6.09 -10.56 13.85
N ASP A 70 4.83 -10.31 14.18
CA ASP A 70 3.99 -9.24 13.61
C ASP A 70 4.67 -7.87 13.63
N ARG A 71 5.36 -7.51 14.73
CA ARG A 71 5.99 -6.20 14.88
C ARG A 71 7.12 -5.96 13.88
N ALA A 72 7.98 -6.96 13.67
CA ALA A 72 9.11 -6.84 12.75
C ALA A 72 8.62 -6.79 11.31
N THR A 73 7.63 -7.62 10.96
CA THR A 73 7.03 -7.66 9.62
C THR A 73 6.32 -6.35 9.27
N VAL A 74 5.54 -5.79 10.20
CA VAL A 74 4.88 -4.49 9.99
C VAL A 74 5.89 -3.36 9.80
N LEU A 75 6.94 -3.31 10.63
CA LEU A 75 7.98 -2.28 10.50
C LEU A 75 8.75 -2.39 9.18
N ALA A 76 9.10 -3.62 8.76
CA ALA A 76 9.75 -3.85 7.48
C ALA A 76 8.86 -3.41 6.30
N GLY A 77 7.56 -3.71 6.35
CA GLY A 77 6.59 -3.26 5.36
C GLY A 77 6.49 -1.73 5.29
N LEU A 78 6.40 -1.05 6.44
CA LEU A 78 6.37 0.42 6.50
C LEU A 78 7.66 1.05 5.96
N LEU A 79 8.82 0.47 6.25
CA LEU A 79 10.10 0.94 5.70
C LEU A 79 10.19 0.73 4.19
N MET A 80 9.69 -0.40 3.66
CA MET A 80 9.60 -0.63 2.23
C MET A 80 8.66 0.36 1.53
N MET A 81 7.50 0.67 2.14
CA MET A 81 6.60 1.70 1.61
C MET A 81 7.28 3.06 1.56
N LEU A 82 7.97 3.47 2.63
CA LEU A 82 8.72 4.72 2.66
C LEU A 82 9.83 4.74 1.60
N ALA A 83 10.57 3.63 1.45
CA ALA A 83 11.62 3.53 0.44
C ALA A 83 11.06 3.68 -0.98
N GLY A 84 9.90 3.11 -1.27
CA GLY A 84 9.20 3.26 -2.56
C GLY A 84 8.87 4.72 -2.87
N GLU A 85 8.34 5.46 -1.89
CA GLU A 85 8.05 6.89 -2.01
C GLU A 85 9.31 7.74 -2.22
N THR A 86 10.44 7.40 -1.55
CA THR A 86 11.69 8.17 -1.69
C THR A 86 12.47 7.90 -2.98
N LEU A 87 12.16 6.80 -3.68
CA LEU A 87 12.85 6.41 -4.91
C LEU A 87 12.20 7.01 -6.16
N MET A 88 10.98 7.53 -6.05
CA MET A 88 10.25 8.29 -7.07
C MET A 88 10.46 9.80 -6.91
#